data_AF-A0A016X1U7-F1
#
_entry.id   AF-A0A016X1U7-F1
#
_cell.length_a   1.000
_cell.length_b   1.000
_cell.length_c   1.000
_cell.angle_alpha   90.00
_cell.angle_beta   90.00
_cell.angle_gamma   90.00
#
_symmetry.space_group_name_H-M   'P 1'
#
loop_
_entity.id
_entity.type
_entity.pdbx_description
1 polymer ?
#
loop_
_entity_poly.entity_id
_entity_poly.type
_entity_poly.pdbx_seq_one_letter_code
_entity_poly.pdbx_strand_id
1 'polypeptide(L)'
;MQKGMLNKVVASVGPNNILATAYPRRGQHKAAKAEQKHNKKQPVPMLQSPPRQDGTNDEETDLRSTLRGMEAKMETVTENLTRINTQFRYSIALLEDLAVRVQRVEAHDCGKRTVQPATAHGTTTVVPLQPRPAPQAERAQSPQPNSSGIPATLKCCMFCGGHHKVPDCDRFTTLTARKNRAYELHRCERCLSPTHSVTACLAKLACVYCRCTGRMAEMTKHHTAFCMYQFEK
;
A
#
# COMPACT_ATOMS: atom_id res chain seq x y z
N MET A 1 -43.54 -10.24 45.19
CA MET A 1 -43.39 -8.79 45.43
C MET A 1 -42.72 -8.17 44.22
N GLN A 2 -43.45 -7.31 43.51
CA GLN A 2 -42.99 -6.46 42.41
C GLN A 2 -42.08 -5.34 42.91
N LYS A 3 -41.11 -4.92 42.06
CA LYS A 3 -40.47 -3.59 41.91
C LYS A 3 -39.13 -3.83 41.18
N GLY A 4 -38.72 -3.12 40.15
CA GLY A 4 -39.27 -1.98 39.46
C GLY A 4 -38.37 -1.69 38.25
N MET A 5 -39.00 -1.30 37.15
CA MET A 5 -38.36 -0.79 35.95
C MET A 5 -37.65 0.53 36.26
N LEU A 6 -36.47 0.75 35.70
CA LEU A 6 -35.89 2.08 35.56
C LEU A 6 -35.27 2.20 34.17
N ASN A 7 -36.07 2.78 33.26
CA ASN A 7 -35.67 3.36 32.00
C ASN A 7 -34.65 4.48 32.25
N LYS A 8 -33.57 4.50 31.48
CA LYS A 8 -32.82 5.73 31.19
C LYS A 8 -32.79 5.95 29.68
N VAL A 9 -33.69 6.82 29.24
CA VAL A 9 -33.66 7.56 27.99
C VAL A 9 -33.08 8.93 28.32
N VAL A 10 -31.92 9.27 27.78
CA VAL A 10 -31.44 10.67 27.57
C VAL A 10 -30.51 10.60 26.35
N ALA A 11 -31.04 10.88 25.16
CA ALA A 11 -31.04 12.17 24.47
C ALA A 11 -29.76 12.40 23.63
N SER A 12 -30.04 12.42 22.33
CA SER A 12 -29.31 12.93 21.19
C SER A 12 -28.61 14.29 21.39
N VAL A 13 -27.35 14.38 20.96
CA VAL A 13 -26.74 15.60 20.41
C VAL A 13 -25.81 15.19 19.24
N GLY A 14 -26.20 15.50 18.01
CA GLY A 14 -25.23 15.86 16.95
C GLY A 14 -25.26 17.38 16.76
N PRO A 15 -24.64 17.98 15.72
CA PRO A 15 -23.67 17.47 14.74
C PRO A 15 -22.42 18.40 14.57
N ASN A 16 -21.60 18.11 13.56
CA ASN A 16 -20.66 19.01 12.86
C ASN A 16 -19.39 19.48 13.58
N ASN A 17 -18.24 18.95 13.13
CA ASN A 17 -17.01 19.73 13.09
C ASN A 17 -16.26 19.42 11.78
N ILE A 18 -16.55 20.22 10.75
CA ILE A 18 -15.80 20.29 9.50
C ILE A 18 -14.55 21.14 9.81
N LEU A 19 -13.41 20.48 10.02
CA LEU A 19 -12.13 21.18 10.15
C LEU A 19 -11.64 21.55 8.74
N ALA A 20 -11.89 22.79 8.34
CA ALA A 20 -11.31 23.38 7.13
C ALA A 20 -9.83 23.69 7.38
N THR A 21 -8.92 22.85 6.87
CA THR A 21 -7.50 23.19 6.80
C THR A 21 -7.22 23.97 5.52
N ALA A 22 -6.86 25.24 5.71
CA ALA A 22 -6.43 26.17 4.67
C ALA A 22 -5.16 25.68 3.96
N TYR A 23 -5.21 25.58 2.63
CA TYR A 23 -4.03 25.44 1.79
C TYR A 23 -3.43 26.83 1.49
N PRO A 24 -2.11 27.04 1.61
CA PRO A 24 -1.48 28.26 1.12
C PRO A 24 -1.34 28.23 -0.41
N ARG A 25 -1.96 29.22 -1.07
CA ARG A 25 -1.67 29.61 -2.47
C ARG A 25 -0.34 30.37 -2.53
N ARG A 26 0.63 29.85 -3.29
CA ARG A 26 1.69 30.60 -4.01
C ARG A 26 1.89 29.87 -5.34
N GLY A 27 1.58 30.45 -6.50
CA GLY A 27 2.38 31.47 -7.20
C GLY A 27 3.45 30.73 -8.03
N GLN A 28 3.67 30.90 -9.33
CA GLN A 28 3.36 31.95 -10.29
C GLN A 28 3.36 31.30 -11.69
N HIS A 29 2.32 31.49 -12.50
CA HIS A 29 2.37 31.17 -13.92
C HIS A 29 2.97 32.37 -14.66
N LYS A 30 4.07 32.13 -15.38
CA LYS A 30 4.69 33.10 -16.28
C LYS A 30 3.73 33.41 -17.43
N ALA A 31 3.38 34.68 -17.56
CA ALA A 31 2.60 35.20 -18.66
C ALA A 31 3.42 35.14 -19.96
N ALA A 32 3.01 34.28 -20.90
CA ALA A 32 3.44 34.38 -22.30
C ALA A 32 2.56 35.44 -22.98
N LYS A 33 3.20 36.50 -23.47
CA LYS A 33 2.58 37.51 -24.34
C LYS A 33 2.17 36.85 -25.65
N ALA A 34 0.87 36.81 -25.95
CA ALA A 34 0.37 36.55 -27.28
C ALA A 34 0.11 37.91 -27.97
N GLU A 35 0.85 38.17 -29.03
CA GLU A 35 0.70 39.36 -29.88
C GLU A 35 -0.67 39.35 -30.58
N GLN A 36 -1.45 40.39 -30.34
CA GLN A 36 -2.72 40.64 -30.99
C GLN A 36 -2.45 41.28 -32.37
N LYS A 37 -2.38 40.45 -33.42
CA LYS A 37 -2.35 40.96 -34.80
C LYS A 37 -3.72 41.47 -35.21
N HIS A 38 -3.76 42.77 -35.49
CA HIS A 38 -4.86 43.52 -36.07
C HIS A 38 -5.21 42.93 -37.44
N ASN A 39 -6.42 42.36 -37.59
CA ASN A 39 -6.91 41.91 -38.89
C ASN A 39 -7.93 42.90 -39.45
N LYS A 40 -7.65 43.32 -40.69
CA LYS A 40 -8.24 44.40 -41.45
C LYS A 40 -9.60 43.96 -41.97
N LYS A 41 -10.66 44.71 -41.67
CA LYS A 41 -12.02 44.48 -42.18
C LYS A 41 -11.99 44.48 -43.71
N GLN A 42 -12.27 43.33 -44.34
CA GLN A 42 -12.67 43.25 -45.74
C GLN A 42 -14.19 43.45 -45.88
N PRO A 43 -14.66 44.09 -46.97
CA PRO A 43 -16.09 44.25 -47.24
C PRO A 43 -16.74 42.91 -47.60
N VAL A 44 -17.95 42.72 -47.05
CA VAL A 44 -18.79 41.53 -47.20
C VAL A 44 -19.32 41.44 -48.64
N PRO A 45 -19.06 40.35 -49.38
CA PRO A 45 -19.75 40.06 -50.64
C PRO A 45 -21.20 39.66 -50.36
N MET A 46 -22.15 40.26 -51.08
CA MET A 46 -23.56 39.86 -51.05
C MET A 46 -23.71 38.37 -51.40
N LEU A 47 -24.23 37.58 -50.47
CA LEU A 47 -24.60 36.19 -50.69
C LEU A 47 -25.77 36.09 -51.66
N GLN A 48 -25.56 35.38 -52.77
CA GLN A 48 -26.63 34.68 -53.48
C GLN A 48 -27.09 33.49 -52.62
N SER A 49 -28.41 33.33 -52.49
CA SER A 49 -29.02 32.28 -51.68
C SER A 49 -28.67 30.88 -52.22
N PRO A 50 -28.10 29.98 -51.39
CA PRO A 50 -27.83 28.61 -51.82
C PRO A 50 -29.14 27.83 -52.02
N PRO A 51 -29.16 26.86 -52.96
CA PRO A 51 -30.30 25.97 -53.14
C PRO A 51 -30.53 25.15 -51.86
N ARG A 52 -31.79 25.01 -51.47
CA ARG A 52 -32.22 24.18 -50.33
C ARG A 52 -31.75 22.74 -50.55
N GLN A 53 -30.71 22.34 -49.83
CA GLN A 53 -30.30 20.95 -49.75
C GLN A 53 -31.21 20.24 -48.74
N ASP A 54 -31.79 19.15 -49.20
CA ASP A 54 -32.61 18.22 -48.44
C ASP A 54 -31.72 17.52 -47.40
N GLY A 55 -31.73 18.07 -46.18
CA GLY A 55 -30.89 17.62 -45.08
C GLY A 55 -31.61 16.61 -44.22
N THR A 56 -31.16 15.36 -44.20
CA THR A 56 -31.72 14.37 -43.26
C THR A 56 -30.77 13.29 -42.73
N ASN A 57 -29.47 13.27 -43.00
CA ASN A 57 -28.62 12.17 -42.46
C ASN A 57 -27.27 12.56 -41.84
N ASP A 58 -26.66 13.68 -42.22
CA ASP A 58 -25.31 14.00 -41.72
C ASP A 58 -25.31 14.48 -40.26
N GLU A 59 -26.36 15.17 -39.81
CA GLU A 59 -26.45 15.73 -38.45
C GLU A 59 -26.66 14.65 -37.36
N GLU A 60 -27.37 13.56 -37.67
CA GLU A 60 -27.58 12.47 -36.71
C GLU A 60 -26.28 11.70 -36.43
N THR A 61 -25.41 11.58 -37.44
CA THR A 61 -24.13 10.87 -37.28
C THR A 61 -23.14 11.63 -36.38
N ASP A 62 -23.18 12.97 -36.41
CA ASP A 62 -22.31 13.82 -35.59
C ASP A 62 -22.67 13.72 -34.09
N LEU A 63 -23.96 13.75 -33.76
CA LEU A 63 -24.43 13.63 -32.37
C LEU A 63 -24.06 12.27 -31.76
N ARG A 64 -24.25 11.17 -32.50
CA ARG A 64 -23.88 9.83 -32.04
C ARG A 64 -22.38 9.70 -31.79
N SER A 65 -21.56 10.34 -32.63
CA SER A 65 -20.10 10.33 -32.45
C SER A 65 -19.69 11.06 -31.18
N THR A 66 -20.32 12.21 -30.90
CA THR A 66 -20.09 13.01 -29.70
C THR A 66 -20.47 12.25 -28.43
N LEU A 67 -21.63 11.57 -28.42
CA LEU A 67 -22.08 10.76 -27.29
C LEU A 67 -21.11 9.63 -26.97
N ARG A 68 -20.64 8.89 -27.98
CA ARG A 68 -19.61 7.85 -27.78
C ARG A 68 -18.30 8.44 -27.22
N GLY A 69 -17.91 9.61 -27.70
CA GLY A 69 -16.73 10.32 -27.19
C GLY A 69 -16.86 10.72 -25.72
N MET A 70 -18.06 11.11 -25.28
CA MET A 70 -18.34 11.41 -23.86
C MET A 70 -18.33 10.14 -23.00
N GLU A 71 -18.90 9.04 -23.49
CA GLU A 71 -18.94 7.76 -22.79
C GLU A 71 -17.53 7.23 -22.52
N ALA A 72 -16.65 7.18 -23.53
CA ALA A 72 -15.26 6.77 -23.36
C ALA A 72 -14.48 7.66 -22.37
N LYS A 73 -14.74 8.98 -22.37
CA LYS A 73 -14.15 9.90 -21.38
C LYS A 73 -14.65 9.60 -19.97
N MET A 74 -15.93 9.28 -19.80
CA MET A 74 -16.53 8.94 -18.51
C MET A 74 -15.97 7.62 -17.95
N GLU A 75 -15.75 6.62 -18.81
CA GLU A 75 -15.05 5.38 -18.44
C GLU A 75 -13.62 5.68 -17.94
N THR A 76 -12.89 6.51 -18.68
CA THR A 76 -11.53 6.94 -18.29
C THR A 76 -11.51 7.67 -16.94
N VAL A 77 -12.49 8.53 -16.68
CA VAL A 77 -12.64 9.21 -15.39
C VAL A 77 -12.93 8.22 -14.27
N THR A 78 -13.81 7.25 -14.52
CA THR A 78 -14.16 6.17 -13.57
C THR A 78 -12.94 5.32 -13.19
N GLU A 79 -12.11 4.95 -14.17
CA GLU A 79 -10.89 4.19 -13.92
C GLU A 79 -9.88 5.00 -13.08
N ASN A 80 -9.68 6.28 -13.43
CA ASN A 80 -8.81 7.17 -12.68
C ASN A 80 -9.28 7.35 -11.23
N LEU A 81 -10.58 7.54 -11.00
CA LEU A 81 -11.15 7.66 -9.67
C LEU A 81 -10.96 6.37 -8.85
N THR A 82 -11.15 5.21 -9.48
CA THR A 82 -10.91 3.90 -8.84
C THR A 82 -9.45 3.74 -8.42
N ARG A 83 -8.51 4.16 -9.28
CA ARG A 83 -7.08 4.14 -8.99
C ARG A 83 -6.72 5.06 -7.83
N ILE A 84 -7.24 6.29 -7.83
CA ILE A 84 -7.02 7.27 -6.75
C ILE A 84 -7.58 6.75 -5.42
N ASN A 85 -8.81 6.23 -5.41
CA ASN A 85 -9.43 5.66 -4.21
C ASN A 85 -8.61 4.50 -3.63
N THR A 86 -8.10 3.61 -4.50
CA THR A 86 -7.24 2.50 -4.07
C THR A 86 -5.95 3.00 -3.44
N GLN A 87 -5.31 4.01 -4.05
CA GLN A 87 -4.11 4.65 -3.49
C GLN A 87 -4.38 5.33 -2.14
N PHE A 88 -5.53 5.99 -2.00
CA PHE A 88 -5.92 6.64 -0.75
C PHE A 88 -6.13 5.62 0.38
N ARG A 89 -6.84 4.52 0.10
CA ARG A 89 -7.02 3.42 1.06
C ARG A 89 -5.69 2.81 1.50
N TYR A 90 -4.76 2.60 0.57
CA TYR A 90 -3.41 2.14 0.89
C TYR A 90 -2.68 3.12 1.82
N SER A 91 -2.79 4.42 1.53
CA SER A 91 -2.12 5.47 2.30
C SER A 91 -2.66 5.56 3.72
N ILE A 92 -3.98 5.44 3.89
CA ILE A 92 -4.63 5.39 5.21
C ILE A 92 -4.14 4.18 6.01
N ALA A 93 -4.18 2.98 5.44
CA ALA A 93 -3.76 1.77 6.14
C ALA A 93 -2.30 1.85 6.61
N LEU A 94 -1.43 2.48 5.82
CA LEU A 94 -0.03 2.72 6.17
C LEU A 94 0.12 3.75 7.30
N LEU A 95 -0.70 4.80 7.32
CA LEU A 95 -0.72 5.78 8.39
C LEU A 95 -1.25 5.20 9.71
N GLU A 96 -2.30 4.37 9.67
CA GLU A 96 -2.82 3.68 10.84
C GLU A 96 -1.77 2.75 11.47
N ASP A 97 -1.09 1.95 10.64
CA ASP A 97 0.00 1.08 11.06
C ASP A 97 1.20 1.87 11.64
N LEU A 98 1.48 3.05 11.10
CA LEU A 98 2.50 3.95 11.66
C LEU A 98 2.08 4.55 13.01
N ALA A 99 0.82 4.96 13.16
CA ALA A 99 0.29 5.51 14.40
C ALA A 99 0.39 4.49 15.56
N VAL A 100 0.06 3.22 15.30
CA VAL A 100 0.23 2.14 16.28
C VAL A 100 1.69 1.97 16.70
N ARG A 101 2.65 2.12 15.77
CA ARG A 101 4.08 2.05 16.10
C ARG A 101 4.53 3.20 16.99
N VAL A 102 4.11 4.44 16.69
CA VAL A 102 4.47 5.61 17.48
C VAL A 102 4.00 5.45 18.93
N GLN A 103 2.76 5.02 19.14
CA GLN A 103 2.22 4.74 20.48
C GLN A 103 3.05 3.71 21.26
N ARG A 104 3.56 2.66 20.59
CA ARG A 104 4.43 1.66 21.24
C ARG A 104 5.79 2.22 21.64
N VAL A 105 6.36 3.11 20.82
CA VAL A 105 7.64 3.76 21.12
C VAL A 105 7.48 4.71 22.30
N GLU A 106 6.41 5.51 22.32
CA GLU A 106 6.10 6.42 23.43
C GLU A 106 5.88 5.67 24.75
N ALA A 107 5.17 4.54 24.73
CA ALA A 107 4.97 3.71 25.91
C ALA A 107 6.29 3.15 26.49
N HIS A 108 7.29 2.91 25.63
CA HIS A 108 8.59 2.39 26.06
C HIS A 108 9.52 3.48 26.65
N ASP A 109 9.30 4.75 26.31
CA ASP A 109 10.11 5.87 26.83
C ASP A 109 9.62 6.34 28.23
N CYS A 110 8.33 6.13 28.54
CA CYS A 110 7.76 6.47 29.84
C CYS A 110 8.23 5.52 30.98
N GLY A 111 8.75 4.33 30.65
CA GLY A 111 9.15 3.32 31.63
C GLY A 111 10.59 3.40 32.17
N LYS A 112 11.43 4.35 31.72
CA LYS A 112 12.87 4.39 32.05
C LYS A 112 13.36 5.60 32.87
N ARG A 113 12.46 6.40 33.44
CA ARG A 113 12.82 7.41 34.46
C ARG A 113 12.36 6.97 35.85
N THR A 114 12.91 5.86 36.35
CA THR A 114 12.98 5.63 37.80
C THR A 114 14.43 5.79 38.21
N VAL A 115 14.74 7.01 38.67
CA VAL A 115 15.98 7.33 39.37
C VAL A 115 16.03 6.45 40.62
N GLN A 116 16.99 5.52 40.68
CA GLN A 116 17.32 4.83 41.93
C GLN A 116 18.01 5.82 42.88
N PRO A 117 17.61 5.91 44.16
CA PRO A 117 18.44 6.51 45.19
C PRO A 117 19.53 5.49 45.58
N ALA A 118 20.77 5.93 45.53
CA ALA A 118 21.91 5.19 46.03
C ALA A 118 21.75 4.91 47.53
N THR A 119 21.94 3.66 47.94
CA THR A 119 22.40 3.33 49.30
C THR A 119 23.38 2.17 49.22
N ALA A 120 24.61 2.45 49.65
CA ALA A 120 25.70 1.51 49.80
C ALA A 120 25.65 0.84 51.19
N HIS A 121 26.54 -0.14 51.36
CA HIS A 121 26.82 -0.98 52.54
C HIS A 121 25.89 -2.20 52.63
N GLY A 122 26.32 -3.46 52.45
CA GLY A 122 27.64 -4.08 52.54
C GLY A 122 27.62 -5.05 53.72
N THR A 123 27.59 -6.37 53.48
CA THR A 123 28.14 -7.42 54.38
C THR A 123 28.21 -8.74 53.63
N THR A 124 29.41 -9.32 53.67
CA THR A 124 29.86 -10.63 53.20
C THR A 124 29.20 -11.79 53.93
N THR A 125 28.67 -12.80 53.22
CA THR A 125 28.57 -14.18 53.77
C THR A 125 28.81 -15.24 52.70
N VAL A 126 29.63 -16.20 53.10
CA VAL A 126 30.31 -17.33 52.46
C VAL A 126 29.38 -18.39 51.81
N VAL A 127 29.90 -19.03 50.75
CA VAL A 127 29.38 -20.17 49.94
C VAL A 127 29.50 -21.51 50.71
N PRO A 128 28.63 -22.52 50.49
CA PRO A 128 29.13 -23.76 49.85
C PRO A 128 28.15 -24.50 48.89
N LEU A 129 28.70 -24.91 47.73
CA LEU A 129 28.56 -26.18 46.95
C LEU A 129 27.38 -27.14 47.26
N GLN A 130 26.48 -27.50 46.32
CA GLN A 130 26.54 -28.59 45.27
C GLN A 130 25.07 -28.96 44.90
N PRO A 131 24.74 -29.93 44.01
CA PRO A 131 25.18 -30.23 42.64
C PRO A 131 24.03 -30.26 41.61
N ARG A 132 24.43 -30.23 40.34
CA ARG A 132 23.66 -30.47 39.11
C ARG A 132 23.20 -31.93 38.99
N PRO A 133 22.00 -32.18 38.45
CA PRO A 133 21.86 -33.24 37.45
C PRO A 133 21.02 -32.80 36.24
N ALA A 134 21.53 -33.09 35.05
CA ALA A 134 20.75 -33.36 33.84
C ALA A 134 21.09 -34.82 33.44
N PRO A 135 20.50 -35.46 32.42
CA PRO A 135 19.25 -35.20 31.68
C PRO A 135 18.34 -36.46 31.67
N GLN A 136 17.02 -36.34 31.44
CA GLN A 136 16.24 -37.48 30.95
C GLN A 136 15.32 -37.08 29.80
N ALA A 137 15.67 -37.65 28.65
CA ALA A 137 14.83 -37.80 27.49
C ALA A 137 13.82 -38.90 27.77
N GLU A 138 12.53 -38.61 27.57
CA GLU A 138 11.55 -39.66 27.28
C GLU A 138 10.93 -39.42 25.92
N ARG A 139 10.97 -40.51 25.17
CA ARG A 139 10.79 -40.69 23.75
C ARG A 139 9.43 -41.33 23.58
N ALA A 140 8.43 -40.55 23.17
CA ALA A 140 7.19 -41.12 22.65
C ALA A 140 7.31 -41.22 21.12
N GLN A 141 7.78 -42.38 20.65
CA GLN A 141 7.64 -42.80 19.27
C GLN A 141 6.20 -43.25 19.05
N SER A 142 5.50 -42.62 18.11
CA SER A 142 4.28 -43.15 17.50
C SER A 142 4.38 -42.96 15.98
N PRO A 143 3.86 -43.91 15.17
CA PRO A 143 4.52 -44.39 13.96
C PRO A 143 4.32 -43.48 12.74
N GLN A 144 5.41 -43.33 12.00
CA GLN A 144 5.42 -42.87 10.62
C GLN A 144 4.67 -43.87 9.72
N PRO A 145 3.76 -43.41 8.83
CA PRO A 145 3.55 -44.08 7.57
C PRO A 145 4.61 -43.56 6.59
N ASN A 146 5.46 -44.48 6.19
CA ASN A 146 6.45 -44.31 5.14
C ASN A 146 5.73 -43.92 3.84
N SER A 147 6.15 -42.82 3.21
CA SER A 147 6.15 -42.76 1.75
C SER A 147 7.37 -41.99 1.30
N SER A 148 8.35 -42.76 0.84
CA SER A 148 9.39 -42.30 -0.07
C SER A 148 8.76 -41.51 -1.21
N GLY A 149 9.30 -40.31 -1.44
CA GLY A 149 8.83 -39.41 -2.48
C GLY A 149 9.35 -38.02 -2.18
N ILE A 150 10.62 -37.78 -2.49
CA ILE A 150 11.23 -36.46 -2.46
C ILE A 150 10.31 -35.49 -3.23
N PRO A 151 9.66 -34.49 -2.60
CA PRO A 151 9.06 -33.44 -3.39
C PRO A 151 10.21 -32.51 -3.74
N ALA A 152 10.76 -32.68 -4.94
CA ALA A 152 11.48 -31.60 -5.60
C ALA A 152 10.47 -30.48 -5.81
N THR A 153 10.29 -29.62 -4.81
CA THR A 153 9.40 -28.47 -4.86
C THR A 153 9.96 -27.52 -5.92
N LEU A 154 9.55 -27.69 -7.18
CA LEU A 154 9.47 -26.55 -8.09
C LEU A 154 8.61 -25.53 -7.36
N LYS A 155 9.24 -24.51 -6.76
CA LYS A 155 8.55 -23.47 -6.01
C LYS A 155 7.58 -22.80 -6.98
N CYS A 156 6.30 -23.14 -6.89
CA CYS A 156 5.28 -22.49 -7.68
C CYS A 156 5.30 -20.99 -7.35
N CYS A 157 5.12 -20.16 -8.38
CA CYS A 157 5.01 -18.74 -8.21
C CYS A 157 3.83 -18.43 -7.31
N MET A 158 4.09 -17.85 -6.15
CA MET A 158 3.03 -17.54 -5.19
C MET A 158 2.02 -16.50 -5.69
N PHE A 159 2.37 -15.69 -6.69
CA PHE A 159 1.44 -14.68 -7.23
C PHE A 159 0.38 -15.31 -8.12
N CYS A 160 0.76 -16.27 -8.97
CA CYS A 160 -0.11 -16.80 -10.02
C CYS A 160 -0.28 -18.33 -10.02
N GLY A 161 0.44 -19.07 -9.17
CA GLY A 161 0.43 -20.52 -9.09
C GLY A 161 1.28 -21.25 -10.15
N GLY A 162 1.89 -20.54 -11.11
CA GLY A 162 2.64 -21.14 -12.21
C GLY A 162 4.02 -21.70 -11.84
N HIS A 163 4.61 -22.50 -12.73
CA HIS A 163 5.94 -23.11 -12.55
C HIS A 163 7.09 -22.15 -12.93
N HIS A 164 7.26 -21.07 -12.16
CA HIS A 164 8.38 -20.13 -12.31
C HIS A 164 8.70 -19.46 -10.96
N LYS A 165 9.87 -18.82 -10.87
CA LYS A 165 10.24 -18.05 -9.69
C LYS A 165 9.44 -16.75 -9.63
N VAL A 166 9.12 -16.30 -8.42
CA VAL A 166 8.33 -15.07 -8.19
C VAL A 166 8.85 -13.83 -8.95
N PRO A 167 10.17 -13.55 -9.04
CA PRO A 167 10.67 -12.41 -9.80
C PRO A 167 10.46 -12.52 -11.31
N ASP A 168 10.24 -13.72 -11.84
CA ASP A 168 10.10 -14.05 -13.26
C ASP A 168 8.61 -14.22 -13.65
N CYS A 169 7.69 -13.65 -12.85
CA CYS A 169 6.26 -13.81 -13.07
C CYS A 169 5.72 -12.88 -14.16
N ASP A 170 5.37 -13.45 -15.32
CA ASP A 170 4.85 -12.74 -16.49
C ASP A 170 3.40 -12.22 -16.31
N ARG A 171 2.64 -12.76 -15.35
CA ARG A 171 1.28 -12.26 -15.05
C ARG A 171 1.27 -10.96 -14.26
N PHE A 172 2.35 -10.65 -13.54
CA PHE A 172 2.47 -9.47 -12.69
C PHE A 172 3.78 -8.75 -13.04
N THR A 173 3.75 -8.06 -14.19
CA THR A 173 4.94 -7.47 -14.83
C THR A 173 5.36 -6.12 -14.24
N THR A 174 4.53 -5.48 -13.42
CA THR A 174 4.83 -4.18 -12.81
C THR A 174 5.03 -4.30 -11.30
N LEU A 175 5.84 -3.41 -10.73
CA LEU A 175 6.05 -3.34 -9.28
C LEU A 175 4.72 -3.16 -8.53
N THR A 176 3.87 -2.24 -8.99
CA THR A 176 2.56 -1.96 -8.39
C THR A 176 1.66 -3.20 -8.40
N ALA A 177 1.58 -3.91 -9.53
CA ALA A 177 0.76 -5.12 -9.62
C ALA A 177 1.24 -6.22 -8.65
N ARG A 178 2.56 -6.36 -8.49
CA ARG A 178 3.13 -7.30 -7.51
C ARG A 178 2.82 -6.91 -6.08
N LYS A 179 2.93 -5.62 -5.71
CA LYS A 179 2.60 -5.13 -4.36
C LYS A 179 1.12 -5.36 -4.03
N ASN A 180 0.23 -5.01 -4.95
CA ASN A 180 -1.21 -5.25 -4.79
C ASN A 180 -1.49 -6.75 -4.58
N ARG A 181 -0.88 -7.61 -5.41
CA ARG A 181 -1.06 -9.06 -5.28
C ARG A 181 -0.50 -9.61 -3.96
N ALA A 182 0.63 -9.11 -3.49
CA ALA A 182 1.19 -9.50 -2.20
C ALA A 182 0.28 -9.10 -1.04
N TYR A 183 -0.32 -7.91 -1.12
CA TYR A 183 -1.30 -7.44 -0.14
C TYR A 183 -2.56 -8.31 -0.12
N GLU A 184 -3.14 -8.61 -1.29
CA GLU A 184 -4.29 -9.53 -1.41
C GLU A 184 -4.02 -10.91 -0.82
N LEU A 185 -2.79 -11.41 -0.97
CA LEU A 185 -2.36 -12.70 -0.43
C LEU A 185 -1.88 -12.63 1.02
N HIS A 186 -1.95 -11.45 1.65
CA HIS A 186 -1.43 -11.16 2.99
C HIS A 186 0.03 -11.57 3.18
N ARG A 187 0.91 -11.19 2.25
CA ARG A 187 2.32 -11.58 2.23
C ARG A 187 3.24 -10.41 2.54
N CYS A 188 4.26 -10.66 3.34
CA CYS A 188 5.31 -9.70 3.64
C CYS A 188 6.11 -9.33 2.38
N GLU A 189 6.26 -8.04 2.06
CA GLU A 189 7.03 -7.59 0.90
C GLU A 189 8.56 -7.84 1.04
N ARG A 190 9.05 -8.08 2.26
CA ARG A 190 10.48 -8.34 2.52
C ARG A 190 10.88 -9.80 2.38
N CYS A 191 9.96 -10.72 2.67
CA CYS A 191 10.28 -12.16 2.71
C CYS A 191 9.22 -13.08 2.12
N LEU A 192 8.09 -12.53 1.68
CA LEU A 192 6.96 -13.26 1.09
C LEU A 192 6.27 -14.27 2.03
N SER A 193 6.57 -14.22 3.32
CA SER A 193 5.86 -15.01 4.35
C SER A 193 4.44 -14.47 4.58
N PRO A 194 3.44 -15.33 4.81
CA PRO A 194 2.10 -14.90 5.23
C PRO A 194 2.00 -14.61 6.74
N THR A 195 3.05 -14.90 7.51
CA THR A 195 2.96 -14.93 8.98
C THR A 195 3.12 -13.58 9.66
N HIS A 196 3.58 -12.56 8.93
CA HIS A 196 3.91 -11.27 9.51
C HIS A 196 3.86 -10.14 8.47
N SER A 197 3.81 -8.91 8.96
CA SER A 197 3.90 -7.69 8.15
C SER A 197 5.35 -7.28 7.88
N VAL A 198 5.56 -6.36 6.94
CA VAL A 198 6.90 -5.82 6.58
C VAL A 198 7.68 -5.28 7.77
N THR A 199 6.99 -4.67 8.73
CA THR A 199 7.60 -4.00 9.88
C THR A 199 7.99 -4.96 10.99
N ALA A 200 7.27 -6.08 11.13
CA ALA A 200 7.64 -7.18 12.02
C ALA A 200 8.63 -8.17 11.36
N CYS A 201 9.04 -7.92 10.12
CA CYS A 201 9.91 -8.82 9.38
C CYS A 201 11.35 -8.78 9.90
N LEU A 202 11.80 -9.88 10.52
CA LEU A 202 13.20 -10.06 10.94
C LEU A 202 14.09 -10.68 9.85
N ALA A 203 13.49 -11.09 8.72
CA ALA A 203 14.25 -11.68 7.63
C ALA A 203 15.23 -10.67 7.01
N LYS A 204 16.48 -11.10 6.87
CA LYS A 204 17.58 -10.36 6.21
C LYS A 204 17.87 -10.94 4.83
N LEU A 205 16.82 -11.15 4.03
CA LEU A 205 16.98 -11.64 2.67
C LEU A 205 17.57 -10.54 1.80
N ALA A 206 18.63 -10.87 1.06
CA ALA A 206 19.27 -9.95 0.14
C ALA A 206 18.61 -10.01 -1.23
N CYS A 207 18.16 -8.87 -1.74
CA CYS A 207 17.74 -8.68 -3.11
C CYS A 207 18.92 -8.97 -4.06
N VAL A 208 18.71 -9.90 -4.99
CA VAL A 208 19.75 -10.34 -5.94
C VAL A 208 20.21 -9.19 -6.83
N TYR A 209 19.29 -8.37 -7.34
CA TYR A 209 19.63 -7.23 -8.20
C TYR A 209 20.48 -6.18 -7.47
N CYS A 210 20.04 -5.75 -6.29
CA CYS A 210 20.77 -4.76 -5.50
C CYS A 210 22.13 -5.29 -5.04
N ARG A 211 22.23 -6.59 -4.74
CA ARG A 211 23.51 -7.24 -4.43
C ARG A 211 24.47 -7.20 -5.62
N CYS A 212 24.02 -7.58 -6.82
CA CYS A 212 24.86 -7.60 -8.02
C CYS A 212 25.38 -6.21 -8.42
N THR A 213 24.64 -5.15 -8.10
CA THR A 213 25.03 -3.76 -8.41
C THR A 213 25.70 -3.04 -7.23
N GLY A 214 26.05 -3.74 -6.15
CA GLY A 214 26.73 -3.14 -4.98
C GLY A 214 25.85 -2.21 -4.12
N ARG A 215 24.52 -2.21 -4.27
CA ARG A 215 23.59 -1.43 -3.44
C ARG A 215 23.32 -2.11 -2.10
N MET A 216 24.37 -2.21 -1.27
CA MET A 216 24.37 -2.97 -0.01
C MET A 216 23.34 -2.45 1.01
N ALA A 217 23.11 -1.13 1.07
CA ALA A 217 22.13 -0.54 1.97
C ALA A 217 20.67 -0.90 1.61
N GLU A 218 20.39 -1.09 0.32
CA GLU A 218 19.04 -1.35 -0.19
C GLU A 218 18.70 -2.84 -0.25
N MET A 219 19.72 -3.72 -0.37
CA MET A 219 19.48 -5.13 -0.64
C MET A 219 18.66 -5.85 0.45
N THR A 220 18.63 -5.36 1.69
CA THR A 220 17.90 -6.00 2.81
C THR A 220 16.52 -5.39 3.08
N LYS A 221 16.16 -4.33 2.34
CA LYS A 221 14.91 -3.58 2.55
C LYS A 221 13.72 -4.16 1.78
N HIS A 222 13.96 -4.98 0.77
CA HIS A 222 12.91 -5.55 -0.09
C HIS A 222 13.29 -6.95 -0.59
N HIS A 223 12.29 -7.78 -0.89
CA HIS A 223 12.50 -9.04 -1.61
C HIS A 223 12.81 -8.77 -3.09
N THR A 224 13.59 -9.64 -3.75
CA THR A 224 13.99 -9.53 -5.17
C THR A 224 12.82 -9.24 -6.11
N ALA A 225 11.65 -9.83 -5.84
CA ALA A 225 10.44 -9.63 -6.66
C ALA A 225 9.88 -8.19 -6.64
N PHE A 226 10.29 -7.37 -5.67
CA PHE A 226 9.87 -5.96 -5.52
C PHE A 226 11.03 -4.97 -5.70
N CYS A 227 12.13 -5.40 -6.33
CA CYS A 227 13.24 -4.50 -6.62
C CYS A 227 12.81 -3.46 -7.66
N MET A 228 12.80 -2.18 -7.30
CA MET A 228 12.42 -1.08 -8.20
C MET A 228 13.25 -1.07 -9.49
N TYR A 229 14.55 -1.33 -9.36
CA TYR A 229 15.50 -1.40 -10.47
C TYR A 229 15.29 -2.58 -11.43
N GLN A 230 14.41 -3.54 -11.12
CA GLN A 230 14.02 -4.58 -12.10
C GLN A 230 13.08 -4.00 -13.17
N PHE A 231 12.36 -2.91 -12.86
CA PHE A 231 11.27 -2.36 -13.68
C PHE A 231 11.64 -1.05 -14.37
N GLU A 232 12.78 -0.45 -14.02
CA GLU A 232 13.38 0.69 -14.73
C GLU A 232 14.14 0.14 -15.95
N LYS A 233 13.48 0.10 -17.11
CA LYS A 233 14.09 -0.15 -18.43
C LYS A 233 13.95 1.09 -19.29
#